data_AF-A0AAE3CAJ4-F1
#
_entry.id   AF-A0AAE3CAJ4-F1
#
_cell.length_a   1.000
_cell.length_b   1.000
_cell.length_c   1.000
_cell.angle_alpha   90.00
_cell.angle_beta   90.00
_cell.angle_gamma   90.00
#
_symmetry.space_group_name_H-M   'P 1'
#
loop_
_entity.id
_entity.type
_entity.pdbx_description
1 polymer ?
#
loop_
_entity_poly.entity_id
_entity_poly.type
_entity_poly.pdbx_seq_one_letter_code
_entity_poly.pdbx_strand_id
1 'polypeptide(L)'
;MIDVVSRVEELTDSRVRQVEERYSIKLIIESLRNTLFWRNIKLILNNKMSFAEFEVPKTIIDAEPQIKKEFVRGFADVAGSARFSNRDEAGKCRIYLDVLNQNWILPVQMCYLLQDGLGVPVRNITWGHPNIRDPALKDYNKNKRDAWAREHQIRVYAEDFLKIGFYIRHKQEILEELAQYNKEKFSESNFCSPPKTRIREKQNHPEEESDKLPQRIRGKHYDAYWQICCDLGCVRCEKTEPPA
;
A
#
# COMPACT_ATOMS: atom_id res chain seq x y z
N MET A 1 -16.23 1.98 -25.36
CA MET A 1 -15.73 1.55 -24.03
C MET A 1 -15.32 0.11 -24.21
N ILE A 2 -14.02 -0.21 -24.16
CA ILE A 2 -13.56 -1.60 -24.34
C ILE A 2 -14.04 -2.39 -23.12
N ASP A 3 -14.79 -3.45 -23.37
CA ASP A 3 -15.25 -4.38 -22.34
C ASP A 3 -14.04 -5.02 -21.63
N VAL A 4 -14.04 -5.00 -20.30
CA VAL A 4 -12.96 -5.55 -19.47
C VAL A 4 -12.75 -7.03 -19.80
N VAL A 5 -13.85 -7.77 -20.07
CA VAL A 5 -13.78 -9.18 -20.47
C VAL A 5 -13.00 -9.31 -21.77
N SER A 6 -13.41 -8.60 -22.83
CA SER A 6 -12.75 -8.61 -24.14
C SER A 6 -11.25 -8.27 -24.04
N ARG A 7 -10.88 -7.29 -23.20
CA ARG A 7 -9.47 -6.92 -23.03
C ARG A 7 -8.65 -7.99 -22.31
N VAL A 8 -9.24 -8.66 -21.33
CA VAL A 8 -8.58 -9.78 -20.64
C VAL A 8 -8.47 -10.99 -21.58
N GLU A 9 -9.48 -11.26 -22.41
CA GLU A 9 -9.42 -12.32 -23.43
C GLU A 9 -8.26 -12.07 -24.42
N GLU A 10 -8.12 -10.84 -24.92
CA GLU A 10 -7.02 -10.45 -25.81
C GLU A 10 -5.64 -10.65 -25.16
N LEU A 11 -5.49 -10.26 -23.89
CA LEU A 11 -4.23 -10.38 -23.16
C LEU A 11 -3.86 -11.82 -22.77
N THR A 12 -4.86 -12.68 -22.59
CA THR A 12 -4.66 -14.05 -22.11
C THR A 12 -4.70 -15.11 -23.21
N ASP A 13 -5.13 -14.73 -24.42
CA ASP A 13 -5.44 -15.66 -25.52
C ASP A 13 -6.30 -16.84 -25.02
N SER A 14 -7.23 -16.53 -24.11
CA SER A 14 -8.04 -17.50 -23.38
C SER A 14 -9.44 -16.96 -23.21
N ARG A 15 -10.44 -17.85 -23.29
CA ARG A 15 -11.83 -17.48 -23.05
C ARG A 15 -12.02 -17.11 -21.58
N VAL A 16 -12.61 -15.95 -21.32
CA VAL A 16 -12.88 -15.46 -19.97
C VAL A 16 -14.36 -15.65 -19.68
N ARG A 17 -14.67 -16.36 -18.59
CA ARG A 17 -16.05 -16.54 -18.12
C ARG A 17 -16.36 -15.55 -17.00
N GLN A 18 -17.32 -14.66 -17.24
CA GLN A 18 -17.89 -13.81 -16.19
C GLN A 18 -18.98 -14.59 -15.44
N VAL A 19 -18.88 -14.64 -14.11
CA VAL A 19 -19.89 -15.20 -13.21
C VAL A 19 -20.33 -14.11 -12.26
N GLU A 20 -21.60 -13.74 -12.35
CA GLU A 20 -22.21 -12.81 -11.42
C GLU A 20 -22.86 -13.57 -10.27
N GLU A 21 -22.40 -13.29 -9.06
CA GLU A 21 -22.98 -13.75 -7.81
C GLU A 21 -23.62 -12.56 -7.09
N ARG A 22 -24.48 -12.84 -6.10
CA ARG A 22 -25.24 -11.82 -5.36
C ARG A 22 -24.40 -10.64 -4.85
N TYR A 23 -23.13 -10.89 -4.52
CA TYR A 23 -22.22 -9.90 -3.91
C TYR A 23 -20.88 -9.77 -4.62
N SER A 24 -20.68 -10.43 -5.77
CA SER A 24 -19.39 -10.39 -6.46
C SER A 24 -19.51 -10.71 -7.94
N ILE A 25 -18.65 -10.11 -8.74
CA ILE A 25 -18.42 -10.49 -10.12
C ILE A 25 -17.08 -11.21 -10.18
N LYS A 26 -17.08 -12.44 -10.69
CA LYS A 26 -15.87 -13.26 -10.84
C LYS A 26 -15.54 -13.37 -12.33
N LEU A 27 -14.30 -13.07 -12.67
CA LEU A 27 -13.73 -13.38 -13.99
C LEU A 27 -12.91 -14.67 -13.84
N ILE A 28 -13.32 -15.70 -14.57
CA ILE A 28 -12.72 -17.04 -14.50
C ILE A 28 -12.02 -17.31 -15.82
N ILE A 29 -10.72 -17.55 -15.76
CA ILE A 29 -9.88 -17.90 -16.92
C ILE A 29 -9.45 -19.35 -16.72
N GLU A 30 -9.97 -20.23 -17.56
CA GLU A 30 -9.62 -21.65 -17.55
C GLU A 30 -8.65 -21.92 -18.70
N SER A 31 -7.56 -22.62 -18.40
CA SER A 31 -6.64 -23.09 -19.44
C SER A 31 -6.27 -24.53 -19.18
N LEU A 32 -6.39 -25.34 -20.23
CA LEU A 32 -6.11 -26.78 -20.19
C LEU A 32 -4.61 -27.09 -20.35
N ARG A 33 -3.79 -26.07 -20.63
CA ARG A 33 -2.35 -26.21 -20.89
C ARG A 33 -1.58 -25.22 -20.04
N ASN A 34 -0.35 -25.58 -19.66
CA ASN A 34 0.58 -24.66 -19.03
C ASN A 34 1.16 -23.70 -20.09
N THR A 35 0.31 -22.80 -20.59
CA THR A 35 0.62 -21.83 -21.65
C THR A 35 1.72 -20.85 -21.21
N LEU A 36 2.30 -20.13 -22.17
CA LEU A 36 3.27 -19.05 -21.86
C LEU A 36 2.66 -18.00 -20.93
N PHE A 37 1.37 -17.69 -21.09
CA PHE A 37 0.63 -16.82 -20.18
C PHE A 37 0.70 -17.32 -18.73
N TRP A 38 0.33 -18.58 -18.46
CA TRP A 38 0.37 -19.13 -17.10
C TRP A 38 1.78 -19.24 -16.54
N ARG A 39 2.77 -19.56 -17.38
CA ARG A 39 4.18 -19.56 -16.97
C ARG A 39 4.62 -18.16 -16.56
N ASN A 40 4.25 -17.13 -17.31
CA ASN A 40 4.58 -15.74 -17.01
C ASN A 40 3.87 -15.27 -15.73
N ILE A 41 2.58 -15.56 -15.55
CA ILE A 41 1.86 -15.22 -14.33
C ILE A 41 2.50 -15.89 -13.11
N LYS A 42 2.81 -17.20 -13.19
CA LYS A 42 3.49 -17.92 -12.12
C LYS A 42 4.87 -17.35 -11.82
N LEU A 43 5.62 -16.96 -12.85
CA LEU A 43 6.93 -16.33 -12.68
C LEU A 43 6.80 -14.96 -12.00
N ILE A 44 5.89 -14.11 -12.47
CA ILE A 44 5.65 -12.75 -11.96
C ILE A 44 5.15 -12.78 -10.51
N LEU A 45 4.25 -13.72 -10.18
CA LEU A 45 3.71 -13.89 -8.83
C LEU A 45 4.58 -14.79 -7.94
N ASN A 46 5.70 -15.31 -8.46
CA ASN A 46 6.56 -16.27 -7.77
C ASN A 46 5.79 -17.47 -7.19
N ASN A 47 4.89 -18.05 -7.99
CA ASN A 47 3.97 -19.14 -7.63
C ASN A 47 3.01 -18.87 -6.46
N LYS A 48 2.91 -17.64 -5.96
CA LYS A 48 1.94 -17.29 -4.93
C LYS A 48 0.54 -17.29 -5.50
N MET A 49 -0.41 -17.76 -4.70
CA MET A 49 -1.80 -17.97 -5.11
C MET A 49 -2.79 -17.09 -4.34
N SER A 50 -2.34 -16.42 -3.28
CA SER A 50 -3.18 -15.57 -2.43
C SER A 50 -2.77 -14.10 -2.52
N PHE A 51 -3.77 -13.22 -2.60
CA PHE A 51 -3.56 -11.76 -2.52
C PHE A 51 -2.84 -11.33 -1.24
N ALA A 52 -2.94 -12.13 -0.17
CA ALA A 52 -2.28 -11.88 1.10
C ALA A 52 -0.75 -11.95 1.00
N GLU A 53 -0.25 -12.66 -0.02
CA GLU A 53 1.18 -12.91 -0.22
C GLU A 53 1.74 -12.13 -1.40
N PHE A 54 0.89 -11.54 -2.24
CA PHE A 54 1.33 -10.84 -3.45
C PHE A 54 2.27 -9.68 -3.13
N GLU A 55 3.34 -9.59 -3.90
CA GLU A 55 4.39 -8.60 -3.76
C GLU A 55 4.47 -7.78 -5.05
N VAL A 56 5.18 -6.65 -5.03
CA VAL A 56 5.56 -5.96 -6.27
C VAL A 56 6.49 -6.89 -7.04
N PRO A 57 6.15 -7.32 -8.27
CA PRO A 57 6.99 -8.22 -9.03
C PRO A 57 8.36 -7.60 -9.32
N LYS A 58 9.42 -8.41 -9.30
CA LYS A 58 10.78 -7.94 -9.63
C LYS A 58 10.85 -7.26 -11.00
N THR A 59 10.11 -7.78 -11.97
CA THR A 59 10.00 -7.19 -13.31
C THR A 59 9.44 -5.76 -13.29
N ILE A 60 8.58 -5.41 -12.34
CA ILE A 60 8.09 -4.03 -12.14
C ILE A 60 9.13 -3.19 -11.42
N ILE A 61 9.80 -3.75 -10.41
CA ILE A 61 10.89 -3.06 -9.68
C ILE A 61 12.02 -2.65 -10.63
N ASP A 62 12.36 -3.51 -11.59
CA ASP A 62 13.45 -3.29 -12.55
C ASP A 62 12.98 -2.53 -13.81
N ALA A 63 11.67 -2.27 -13.96
CA ALA A 63 11.12 -1.62 -15.14
C ALA A 63 11.44 -0.12 -15.23
N GLU A 64 11.19 0.45 -16.41
CA GLU A 64 11.24 1.89 -16.64
C GLU A 64 10.20 2.64 -15.78
N PRO A 65 10.46 3.92 -15.42
CA PRO A 65 9.56 4.71 -14.58
C PRO A 65 8.12 4.76 -15.09
N GLN A 66 7.90 4.75 -16.41
CA GLN A 66 6.56 4.78 -16.99
C GLN A 66 5.76 3.51 -16.67
N ILE A 67 6.39 2.33 -16.72
CA ILE A 67 5.73 1.06 -16.38
C ILE A 67 5.45 0.99 -14.88
N LYS A 68 6.40 1.42 -14.05
CA LYS A 68 6.24 1.54 -12.60
C LYS A 68 5.04 2.43 -12.24
N LYS A 69 4.92 3.57 -12.92
CA LYS A 69 3.82 4.52 -12.76
C LYS A 69 2.48 3.88 -13.08
N GLU A 70 2.36 3.18 -14.21
CA GLU A 70 1.09 2.53 -14.58
C GLU A 70 0.71 1.38 -13.63
N PHE A 71 1.70 0.64 -13.11
CA PHE A 71 1.47 -0.36 -12.07
C PHE A 71 0.88 0.28 -10.79
N VAL A 72 1.52 1.34 -10.27
CA VAL A 72 1.04 2.04 -9.08
C VAL A 72 -0.33 2.67 -9.31
N ARG A 73 -0.57 3.25 -10.49
CA ARG A 73 -1.87 3.83 -10.86
C ARG A 73 -2.97 2.77 -10.86
N GLY A 74 -2.75 1.62 -11.49
CA GLY A 74 -3.71 0.53 -11.49
C GLY A 74 -4.03 0.02 -10.08
N PHE A 75 -3.02 -0.08 -9.21
CA PHE A 75 -3.22 -0.39 -7.79
C PHE A 75 -4.09 0.68 -7.10
N ALA A 76 -3.78 1.97 -7.33
CA ALA A 76 -4.48 3.08 -6.71
C ALA A 76 -5.94 3.24 -7.20
N ASP A 77 -6.24 2.89 -8.45
CA ASP A 77 -7.63 2.91 -8.93
C ASP A 77 -8.52 1.95 -8.14
N VAL A 78 -7.98 0.83 -7.64
CA VAL A 78 -8.73 -0.12 -6.81
C VAL A 78 -8.64 0.27 -5.33
N ALA A 79 -7.42 0.41 -4.81
CA ALA A 79 -7.15 0.51 -3.38
C ALA A 79 -6.82 1.93 -2.88
N GLY A 80 -6.82 2.91 -3.77
CA GLY A 80 -6.54 4.31 -3.46
C GLY A 80 -7.81 5.09 -3.12
N SER A 81 -7.75 5.92 -2.08
CA SER A 81 -8.82 6.83 -1.69
C SER A 81 -8.35 8.29 -1.65
N ALA A 82 -9.05 9.13 -2.40
CA ALA A 82 -8.91 10.59 -2.41
C ALA A 82 -10.13 11.21 -1.72
N ARG A 83 -9.94 11.80 -0.54
CA ARG A 83 -11.02 12.42 0.25
C ARG A 83 -10.51 13.59 1.07
N PHE A 84 -11.31 14.64 1.19
CA PHE A 84 -10.96 15.80 2.03
C PHE A 84 -10.84 15.46 3.52
N SER A 85 -11.48 14.37 3.98
CA SER A 85 -11.35 13.87 5.36
C SER A 85 -9.97 13.29 5.67
N ASN A 86 -9.16 12.98 4.65
CA ASN A 86 -7.86 12.32 4.82
C ASN A 86 -6.73 13.27 5.21
N ARG A 87 -7.04 14.55 5.45
CA ARG A 87 -6.10 15.59 5.86
C ARG A 87 -5.31 15.21 7.11
N ASP A 88 -4.09 15.71 7.23
CA ASP A 88 -3.33 15.62 8.47
C ASP A 88 -3.75 16.70 9.47
N GLU A 89 -3.09 16.73 10.63
CA GLU A 89 -3.38 17.69 11.71
C GLU A 89 -3.17 19.14 11.28
N ALA A 90 -2.28 19.39 10.32
CA ALA A 90 -2.05 20.70 9.73
C ALA A 90 -3.07 21.05 8.63
N GLY A 91 -3.95 20.11 8.26
CA GLY A 91 -4.94 20.29 7.21
C GLY A 91 -4.45 19.93 5.81
N LYS A 92 -3.23 19.39 5.65
CA LYS A 92 -2.67 19.03 4.33
C LYS A 92 -3.31 17.74 3.83
N CYS A 93 -3.91 17.78 2.65
CA CYS A 93 -4.70 16.69 2.06
C CYS A 93 -3.82 15.50 1.64
N ARG A 94 -4.27 14.26 1.93
CA ARG A 94 -3.54 13.02 1.64
C ARG A 94 -4.38 12.04 0.85
N ILE A 95 -3.71 11.25 0.03
CA ILE A 95 -4.21 10.06 -0.63
C ILE A 95 -3.77 8.85 0.17
N TYR A 96 -4.70 7.95 0.46
CA TYR A 96 -4.39 6.69 1.14
C TYR A 96 -4.40 5.57 0.12
N LEU A 97 -3.36 4.76 0.11
CA LEU A 97 -3.31 3.49 -0.62
C LEU A 97 -3.43 2.38 0.41
N ASP A 98 -4.55 1.68 0.38
CA ASP A 98 -4.89 0.66 1.37
C ASP A 98 -4.32 -0.70 0.97
N VAL A 99 -3.67 -1.39 1.89
CA VAL A 99 -3.15 -2.75 1.72
C VAL A 99 -3.75 -3.63 2.80
N LEU A 100 -4.26 -4.80 2.42
CA LEU A 100 -4.91 -5.72 3.36
C LEU A 100 -3.97 -6.09 4.52
N ASN A 101 -4.53 -6.20 5.73
CA ASN A 101 -3.77 -6.41 6.97
C ASN A 101 -2.86 -7.65 6.94
N GLN A 102 -3.19 -8.66 6.14
CA GLN A 102 -2.40 -9.89 6.04
C GLN A 102 -1.10 -9.69 5.25
N ASN A 103 -1.02 -8.64 4.42
CA ASN A 103 0.12 -8.39 3.55
C ASN A 103 1.01 -7.29 4.11
N TRP A 104 2.00 -7.70 4.90
CA TRP A 104 2.93 -6.80 5.59
C TRP A 104 4.12 -6.36 4.73
N ILE A 105 4.42 -7.08 3.65
CA ILE A 105 5.58 -6.80 2.79
C ILE A 105 5.25 -5.75 1.74
N LEU A 106 4.07 -5.84 1.13
CA LEU A 106 3.64 -4.95 0.04
C LEU A 106 3.73 -3.45 0.38
N PRO A 107 3.39 -2.96 1.60
CA PRO A 107 3.48 -1.54 1.90
C PRO A 107 4.92 -1.00 1.82
N VAL A 108 5.93 -1.79 2.21
CA VAL A 108 7.35 -1.39 2.12
C VAL A 108 7.77 -1.35 0.65
N GLN A 109 7.39 -2.34 -0.14
CA GLN A 109 7.70 -2.39 -1.57
C GLN A 109 7.03 -1.27 -2.36
N MET A 110 5.77 -0.96 -2.06
CA MET A 110 5.05 0.17 -2.65
C MET A 110 5.66 1.52 -2.25
N CYS A 111 6.10 1.66 -0.99
CA CYS A 111 6.82 2.85 -0.55
C CYS A 111 8.14 3.04 -1.31
N TYR A 112 8.91 1.97 -1.50
CA TYR A 112 10.11 1.98 -2.34
C TYR A 112 9.79 2.39 -3.78
N LEU A 113 8.76 1.79 -4.38
CA LEU A 113 8.37 2.08 -5.76
C LEU A 113 7.95 3.55 -5.94
N LEU A 114 7.18 4.09 -5.01
CA LEU A 114 6.76 5.50 -5.01
C LEU A 114 7.96 6.44 -4.84
N GLN A 115 8.75 6.24 -3.80
CA GLN A 115 9.80 7.19 -3.45
C GLN A 115 11.03 7.04 -4.36
N ASP A 116 11.62 5.85 -4.38
CA ASP A 116 12.89 5.60 -5.04
C ASP A 116 12.69 5.27 -6.53
N GLY A 117 11.55 4.70 -6.91
CA GLY A 117 11.22 4.40 -8.31
C GLY A 117 10.59 5.55 -9.09
N LEU A 118 9.82 6.43 -8.42
CA LEU A 118 8.96 7.43 -9.09
C LEU A 118 9.15 8.86 -8.55
N GLY A 119 9.99 9.07 -7.53
CA GLY A 119 10.23 10.39 -6.96
C GLY A 119 8.98 11.01 -6.31
N VAL A 120 8.10 10.18 -5.75
CA VAL A 120 6.88 10.57 -5.05
C VAL A 120 7.09 10.35 -3.54
N PRO A 121 7.23 11.42 -2.74
CA PRO A 121 7.42 11.31 -1.30
C PRO A 121 6.26 10.60 -0.59
N VAL A 122 6.58 9.65 0.29
CA VAL A 122 5.60 8.99 1.16
C VAL A 122 5.72 9.61 2.55
N ARG A 123 4.60 10.11 3.08
CA ARG A 123 4.61 10.80 4.37
C ARG A 123 4.82 9.83 5.54
N ASN A 124 4.05 8.75 5.55
CA ASN A 124 4.13 7.66 6.52
C ASN A 124 3.31 6.44 6.04
N ILE A 125 3.60 5.27 6.62
CA ILE A 125 2.73 4.10 6.54
C ILE A 125 2.02 3.97 7.88
N THR A 126 0.69 3.88 7.86
CA THR A 126 -0.10 3.56 9.06
C THR A 126 -0.34 2.07 9.06
N TRP A 127 0.43 1.34 9.85
CA TRP A 127 0.30 -0.11 9.96
C TRP A 127 -0.97 -0.51 10.71
N GLY A 128 -1.64 -1.58 10.27
CA GLY A 128 -2.60 -2.33 11.07
C GLY A 128 -1.91 -3.13 12.17
N HIS A 129 -1.18 -2.46 13.05
CA HIS A 129 -0.50 -3.01 14.21
C HIS A 129 -1.12 -2.42 15.48
N PRO A 130 -1.25 -3.18 16.59
CA PRO A 130 -1.85 -2.69 17.83
C PRO A 130 -1.21 -1.38 18.35
N ASN A 131 0.11 -1.29 18.43
CA ASN A 131 0.79 -0.05 18.89
C ASN A 131 0.61 1.16 17.95
N ILE A 132 0.11 0.97 16.73
CA ILE A 132 -0.14 2.06 15.78
C ILE A 132 -1.62 2.44 15.77
N ARG A 133 -2.52 1.45 15.80
CA ARG A 133 -3.97 1.67 15.71
C ARG A 133 -4.62 1.97 17.06
N ASP A 134 -4.13 1.36 18.13
CA ASP A 134 -4.64 1.58 19.49
C ASP A 134 -3.49 1.79 20.51
N PRO A 135 -2.67 2.84 20.34
CA PRO A 135 -1.49 3.09 21.20
C PRO A 135 -1.82 3.36 22.68
N ALA A 136 -3.09 3.56 23.02
CA ALA A 136 -3.56 3.90 24.37
C ALA A 136 -4.61 2.91 24.90
N LEU A 137 -4.70 1.70 24.31
CA LEU A 137 -5.59 0.61 24.73
C LEU A 137 -7.08 0.98 24.79
N LYS A 138 -7.52 2.01 24.04
CA LYS A 138 -8.89 2.51 24.10
C LYS A 138 -9.90 1.51 23.55
N ASP A 139 -9.57 0.85 22.45
CA ASP A 139 -10.42 -0.16 21.84
C ASP A 139 -10.25 -1.50 22.55
N TYR A 140 -9.02 -1.86 22.93
CA TYR A 140 -8.75 -3.06 23.72
C TYR A 140 -9.53 -3.08 25.05
N ASN A 141 -9.48 -1.99 25.82
CA ASN A 141 -10.20 -1.87 27.10
C ASN A 141 -11.73 -1.84 26.94
N LYS A 142 -12.24 -1.61 25.72
CA LYS A 142 -13.66 -1.74 25.37
C LYS A 142 -14.03 -3.13 24.83
N ASN A 143 -13.18 -4.13 25.06
CA ASN A 143 -13.32 -5.50 24.55
C ASN A 143 -13.34 -5.60 23.01
N LYS A 144 -12.81 -4.61 22.29
CA LYS A 144 -12.67 -4.65 20.83
C LYS A 144 -11.25 -5.07 20.43
N ARG A 145 -10.86 -6.28 20.85
CA ARG A 145 -9.49 -6.79 20.71
C ARG A 145 -8.96 -6.75 19.28
N ASP A 146 -9.83 -6.99 18.30
CA ASP A 146 -9.45 -7.06 16.88
C ASP A 146 -9.51 -5.72 16.13
N ALA A 147 -9.88 -4.62 16.80
CA ALA A 147 -10.08 -3.33 16.15
C ALA A 147 -8.80 -2.76 15.51
N TRP A 148 -7.63 -3.24 15.93
CA TRP A 148 -6.33 -2.84 15.37
C TRP A 148 -6.02 -3.52 14.03
N ALA A 149 -6.59 -4.69 13.74
CA ALA A 149 -6.26 -5.53 12.59
C ALA A 149 -6.90 -5.02 11.27
N ARG A 150 -6.78 -3.71 11.05
CA ARG A 150 -7.26 -3.00 9.85
C ARG A 150 -6.19 -3.00 8.76
N GLU A 151 -6.56 -2.57 7.57
CA GLU A 151 -5.65 -2.36 6.44
C GLU A 151 -4.42 -1.52 6.84
N HIS A 152 -3.29 -1.75 6.19
CA HIS A 152 -2.17 -0.80 6.20
C HIS A 152 -2.51 0.35 5.25
N GLN A 153 -2.12 1.58 5.60
CA GLN A 153 -2.38 2.75 4.78
C GLN A 153 -1.08 3.45 4.42
N ILE A 154 -0.69 3.43 3.16
CA ILE A 154 0.42 4.24 2.65
C ILE A 154 -0.14 5.63 2.38
N ARG A 155 0.44 6.66 3.00
CA ARG A 155 -0.08 8.03 2.90
C ARG A 155 0.85 8.90 2.06
N VAL A 156 0.32 9.46 0.99
CA VAL A 156 1.02 10.38 0.08
C VAL A 156 0.24 11.70 0.06
N TYR A 157 0.92 12.85 0.01
CA TYR A 157 0.20 14.12 -0.14
C TYR A 157 -0.37 14.26 -1.56
N ALA A 158 -1.52 14.94 -1.68
CA ALA A 158 -2.27 14.98 -2.93
C ALA A 158 -1.48 15.55 -4.11
N GLU A 159 -0.72 16.63 -3.89
CA GLU A 159 0.10 17.28 -4.91
C GLU A 159 1.27 16.43 -5.39
N ASP A 160 1.83 15.59 -4.53
CA ASP A 160 2.87 14.64 -4.90
C ASP A 160 2.30 13.48 -5.70
N PHE A 161 1.10 13.01 -5.32
CA PHE A 161 0.43 11.90 -5.97
C PHE A 161 -0.08 12.24 -7.39
N LEU A 162 -0.21 13.52 -7.75
CA LEU A 162 -0.50 13.94 -9.13
C LEU A 162 0.48 13.38 -10.17
N LYS A 163 1.74 13.12 -9.78
CA LYS A 163 2.73 12.48 -10.67
C LYS A 163 2.26 11.11 -11.15
N ILE A 164 1.46 10.42 -10.32
CA ILE A 164 0.85 9.12 -10.62
C ILE A 164 -0.55 9.32 -11.19
N GLY A 165 -1.45 9.97 -10.45
CA GLY A 165 -2.85 10.14 -10.83
C GLY A 165 -3.69 8.85 -10.75
N PHE A 166 -4.92 8.93 -11.24
CA PHE A 166 -5.91 7.85 -11.34
C PHE A 166 -6.42 7.74 -12.79
N TYR A 167 -6.84 6.55 -13.23
CA TYR A 167 -7.65 6.42 -14.45
C TYR A 167 -9.14 6.65 -14.19
N ILE A 168 -9.61 6.36 -12.97
CA ILE A 168 -11.00 6.63 -12.61
C ILE A 168 -11.21 8.14 -12.56
N ARG A 169 -11.89 8.69 -13.57
CA ARG A 169 -12.10 10.12 -13.77
C ARG A 169 -12.51 10.87 -12.50
N HIS A 170 -13.52 10.38 -11.78
CA HIS A 170 -13.99 11.06 -10.57
C HIS A 170 -12.93 11.09 -9.45
N LYS A 171 -12.10 10.04 -9.32
CA LYS A 171 -10.97 10.05 -8.37
C LYS A 171 -9.91 11.05 -8.79
N GLN A 172 -9.65 11.15 -10.10
CA GLN A 172 -8.70 12.10 -10.66
C GLN A 172 -9.13 13.55 -10.44
N GLU A 173 -10.41 13.88 -10.67
CA GLU A 173 -10.99 15.20 -10.41
C GLU A 173 -10.81 15.60 -8.93
N ILE A 174 -11.15 14.70 -7.99
CA ILE A 174 -10.95 14.94 -6.56
C ILE A 174 -9.46 15.12 -6.24
N LEU A 175 -8.57 14.32 -6.81
CA LEU A 175 -7.13 14.44 -6.58
C LEU A 175 -6.62 15.83 -7.00
N GLU A 176 -7.05 16.34 -8.15
CA GLU A 176 -6.67 17.65 -8.67
C GLU A 176 -7.13 18.78 -7.75
N GLU A 177 -8.37 18.75 -7.26
CA GLU A 177 -8.89 19.72 -6.29
C GLU A 177 -8.08 19.71 -4.98
N LEU A 178 -7.81 18.53 -4.43
CA LEU A 178 -7.04 18.37 -3.19
C LEU A 178 -5.59 18.81 -3.35
N ALA A 179 -4.99 18.53 -4.51
CA ALA A 179 -3.63 18.93 -4.83
C ALA A 179 -3.51 20.44 -5.01
N GLN A 180 -4.49 21.08 -5.65
CA GLN A 180 -4.52 22.53 -5.80
C GLN A 180 -4.63 23.22 -4.44
N TYR A 181 -5.54 22.75 -3.58
CA TYR A 181 -5.64 23.21 -2.20
C TYR A 181 -4.31 23.10 -1.44
N ASN A 182 -3.57 22.01 -1.64
CA ASN A 182 -2.29 21.81 -0.97
C ASN A 182 -1.21 22.78 -1.48
N LYS A 183 -1.08 22.94 -2.80
CA LYS A 183 -0.08 23.82 -3.43
C LYS A 183 -0.25 25.29 -3.02
N GLU A 184 -1.48 25.74 -2.77
CA GLU A 184 -1.76 27.11 -2.35
C GLU A 184 -1.37 27.39 -0.90
N LYS A 185 -1.33 26.37 -0.05
CA LYS A 185 -1.30 26.54 1.42
C LYS A 185 -0.10 25.94 2.12
N PHE A 186 0.62 25.03 1.47
CA PHE A 186 1.68 24.26 2.11
C PHE A 186 2.94 24.21 1.25
N SER A 187 4.08 24.01 1.91
CA SER A 187 5.36 23.78 1.25
C SER A 187 5.46 22.35 0.70
N GLU A 188 6.48 22.16 -0.14
CA GLU A 188 6.83 20.86 -0.71
C GLU A 188 7.11 19.79 0.35
N SER A 189 6.86 18.55 -0.03
CA SER A 189 7.03 17.38 0.82
C SER A 189 8.44 16.81 0.72
N ASN A 190 9.00 16.42 1.86
CA ASN A 190 10.28 15.71 1.91
C ASN A 190 10.07 14.21 1.82
N PHE A 191 11.05 13.51 1.22
CA PHE A 191 11.11 12.05 1.26
C PHE A 191 11.14 11.53 2.71
N CYS A 192 10.57 10.34 2.92
CA CYS A 192 10.66 9.67 4.21
C CYS A 192 12.13 9.43 4.59
N SER A 193 12.47 9.85 5.81
CA SER A 193 13.73 9.59 6.50
C SER A 193 13.40 9.15 7.93
N PRO A 194 13.67 7.88 8.29
CA PRO A 194 13.46 7.39 9.67
C PRO A 194 14.24 8.26 10.67
N PRO A 195 13.57 8.88 11.66
CA PRO A 195 14.25 9.78 12.60
C PRO A 195 15.17 9.02 13.56
N LYS A 196 16.31 9.63 13.91
CA LYS A 196 17.26 9.15 14.92
C LYS A 196 16.96 9.64 16.35
N THR A 197 15.89 10.41 16.53
CA THR A 197 15.60 11.16 17.76
C THR A 197 14.60 10.46 18.68
N ARG A 198 14.47 10.99 19.91
CA ARG A 198 13.61 10.47 20.99
C ARG A 198 12.20 10.15 20.50
N ILE A 199 11.81 8.90 20.70
CA ILE A 199 10.46 8.42 20.43
C ILE A 199 9.64 8.58 21.72
N ARG A 200 8.37 8.96 21.57
CA ARG A 200 7.43 8.92 22.68
C ARG A 200 7.09 7.46 22.97
N GLU A 201 7.42 7.03 24.19
CA GLU A 201 7.07 5.69 24.68
C GLU A 201 5.55 5.47 24.66
N LYS A 202 5.14 4.31 24.16
CA LYS A 202 3.76 3.85 24.15
C LYS A 202 3.53 2.79 25.21
N GLN A 203 2.25 2.53 25.48
CA GLN A 203 1.87 1.43 26.37
C GLN A 203 2.04 0.10 25.64
N ASN A 204 2.55 -0.90 26.34
CA ASN A 204 2.59 -2.28 25.86
C ASN A 204 1.16 -2.76 25.60
N HIS A 205 0.96 -3.34 24.42
CA HIS A 205 -0.34 -3.79 23.97
C HIS A 205 -0.43 -5.32 24.01
N PRO A 206 -1.42 -5.93 24.68
CA PRO A 206 -1.49 -7.40 24.81
C PRO A 206 -1.54 -8.14 23.46
N GLU A 207 -2.17 -7.55 22.45
CA GLU A 207 -2.22 -8.09 21.08
C GLU A 207 -0.89 -8.02 20.30
N GLU A 208 0.22 -7.57 20.90
CA GLU A 208 1.57 -7.69 20.29
C GLU A 208 1.94 -9.15 20.01
N GLU A 209 1.41 -10.10 20.78
CA GLU A 209 1.62 -11.55 20.60
C GLU A 209 0.60 -12.21 19.65
N SER A 210 -0.30 -11.43 19.04
CA SER A 210 -1.41 -11.98 18.26
C SER A 210 -0.95 -12.79 17.05
N ASP A 211 -1.63 -13.92 16.79
CA ASP A 211 -1.36 -14.78 15.63
C ASP A 211 -1.63 -14.12 14.28
N LYS A 212 -2.36 -13.00 14.27
CA LYS A 212 -2.61 -12.17 13.09
C LYS A 212 -1.36 -11.41 12.62
N LEU A 213 -0.36 -11.27 13.50
CA LEU A 213 0.92 -10.65 13.18
C LEU A 213 1.87 -11.69 12.56
N PRO A 214 2.65 -11.33 11.53
CA PRO A 214 3.66 -12.20 10.98
C PRO A 214 4.79 -12.41 11.99
N GLN A 215 5.42 -13.59 11.93
CA GLN A 215 6.46 -14.00 12.88
C GLN A 215 7.60 -12.98 13.04
N ARG A 216 7.93 -12.24 11.98
CA ARG A 216 9.01 -11.23 11.99
C ARG A 216 8.76 -10.07 12.95
N ILE A 217 7.49 -9.74 13.23
CA ILE A 217 7.09 -8.61 14.08
C ILE A 217 6.24 -9.01 15.29
N ARG A 218 5.80 -10.26 15.37
CA ARG A 218 5.03 -10.78 16.50
C ARG A 218 5.88 -10.75 17.78
N GLY A 219 5.26 -10.32 18.87
CA GLY A 219 5.87 -10.14 20.18
C GLY A 219 6.82 -8.95 20.30
N LYS A 220 6.84 -8.06 19.28
CA LYS A 220 7.67 -6.86 19.30
C LYS A 220 6.84 -5.62 19.58
N HIS A 221 7.40 -4.75 20.42
CA HIS A 221 6.84 -3.45 20.73
C HIS A 221 7.32 -2.38 19.73
N TYR A 222 6.41 -1.49 19.31
CA TYR A 222 6.74 -0.41 18.38
C TYR A 222 6.18 0.95 18.83
N ASP A 223 7.07 1.85 19.21
CA ASP A 223 6.74 3.24 19.54
C ASP A 223 6.44 4.09 18.30
N ALA A 224 6.97 3.71 17.13
CA ALA A 224 6.80 4.45 15.89
C ALA A 224 6.61 3.55 14.66
N TYR A 225 5.91 4.08 13.66
CA TYR A 225 5.59 3.34 12.43
C TYR A 225 6.83 2.92 11.64
N TRP A 226 7.91 3.71 11.71
CA TRP A 226 9.12 3.48 10.93
C TRP A 226 9.94 2.30 11.48
N GLN A 227 9.82 1.97 12.77
CA GLN A 227 10.47 0.80 13.36
C GLN A 227 9.94 -0.48 12.71
N ILE A 228 8.62 -0.56 12.51
CA ILE A 228 7.98 -1.65 11.75
C ILE A 228 8.51 -1.67 10.31
N CYS A 229 8.67 -0.50 9.66
CA CYS A 229 9.24 -0.45 8.32
C CYS A 229 10.65 -1.03 8.26
N CYS A 230 11.52 -0.72 9.24
CA CYS A 230 12.88 -1.25 9.31
C CYS A 230 12.87 -2.76 9.54
N ASP A 231 12.06 -3.23 10.49
CA ASP A 231 11.90 -4.65 10.77
C ASP A 231 11.32 -5.42 9.60
N LEU A 232 10.64 -4.77 8.65
CA LEU A 232 10.12 -5.38 7.42
C LEU A 232 11.04 -5.19 6.20
N GLY A 233 12.23 -4.60 6.36
CA GLY A 233 13.26 -4.49 5.32
C GLY A 233 13.24 -3.20 4.50
N CYS A 234 12.84 -2.08 5.09
CA CYS A 234 12.92 -0.78 4.43
C CYS A 234 14.38 -0.34 4.17
N VAL A 235 14.74 -0.18 2.89
CA VAL A 235 16.09 0.23 2.45
C VAL A 235 16.54 1.60 2.98
N ARG A 236 15.60 2.45 3.41
CA ARG A 236 15.90 3.78 3.96
C ARG A 236 16.28 3.74 5.44
N CYS A 237 16.15 2.60 6.10
CA CYS A 237 16.68 2.41 7.45
C CYS A 237 18.21 2.17 7.44
N GLU A 238 18.71 1.43 6.44
CA GLU A 238 20.15 1.13 6.29
C GLU A 238 20.97 2.37 5.91
N LYS A 239 20.40 3.28 5.10
CA LYS A 239 21.04 4.56 4.70
C LYS A 239 21.26 5.55 5.85
N THR A 240 21.05 5.15 7.10
CA THR A 240 21.18 6.01 8.28
C THR A 240 22.36 5.65 9.19
N GLU A 241 23.22 4.68 8.83
CA GLU A 241 24.49 4.51 9.56
C GLU A 241 25.30 5.82 9.51
N PRO A 242 25.75 6.37 10.65
CA PRO A 242 26.73 7.46 10.61
C PRO A 242 28.03 6.91 9.98
N PRO A 243 28.80 7.71 9.22
CA PRO A 243 30.16 7.31 8.87
C PRO A 243 30.92 6.98 10.16
N ALA A 244 31.60 5.84 10.15
CA ALA A 244 32.48 5.38 11.22
C ALA A 244 33.55 6.42 11.57
#